data_AF-A0AAW8KQP2-F1
#
_entry.id   AF-A0AAW8KQP2-F1
#
_cell.length_a   1.000
_cell.length_b   1.000
_cell.length_c   1.000
_cell.angle_alpha   90.00
_cell.angle_beta   90.00
_cell.angle_gamma   90.00
#
_symmetry.space_group_name_H-M   'P 1'
#
loop_
_entity.id
_entity.type
_entity.pdbx_description
1 polymer ?
#
loop_
_entity_poly.entity_id
_entity_poly.type
_entity_poly.pdbx_seq_one_letter_code
_entity_poly.pdbx_strand_id
1 'polypeptide(L)'
;MIQFENRANQRAIAKVEGNMAYPVKDIQSVRDLALLAIRNKVSLEQQVEALGFESETYDYSSLLADLKVLPPLDHPDPTHCLISGTGLTHLGSASARDKMHQQNLSDDSSVTDT
;
A
#
# COMPACT_ATOMS: atom_id res chain seq x y z
N MET A 1 -10.09 3.47 -1.62
CA MET A 1 -10.09 2.14 -2.25
C MET A 1 -9.53 1.15 -1.25
N ILE A 2 -10.15 -0.03 -1.11
CA ILE A 2 -9.68 -1.12 -0.26
C ILE A 2 -9.61 -2.42 -1.05
N GLN A 3 -8.80 -3.37 -0.58
CA GLN A 3 -8.91 -4.79 -0.95
C GLN A 3 -9.61 -5.51 0.20
N PHE A 4 -10.49 -6.46 -0.08
CA PHE A 4 -11.20 -7.21 0.95
C PHE A 4 -11.63 -8.59 0.48
N GLU A 5 -12.04 -9.45 1.42
CA GLU A 5 -12.72 -10.71 1.13
C GLU A 5 -14.24 -10.50 1.14
N ASN A 6 -14.90 -10.87 0.05
CA ASN A 6 -16.35 -10.77 -0.11
C ASN A 6 -17.10 -11.89 0.67
N ARG A 7 -18.44 -11.92 0.59
CA ARG A 7 -19.26 -12.94 1.29
C ARG A 7 -18.94 -14.38 0.86
N ALA A 8 -18.39 -14.57 -0.34
CA ALA A 8 -17.95 -15.86 -0.87
C ALA A 8 -16.47 -16.18 -0.51
N ASN A 9 -15.83 -15.39 0.35
CA ASN A 9 -14.40 -15.47 0.69
C ASN A 9 -13.48 -15.36 -0.55
N GLN A 10 -13.94 -14.63 -1.56
CA GLN A 10 -13.14 -14.28 -2.72
C GLN A 10 -12.61 -12.86 -2.59
N ARG A 11 -11.43 -12.63 -3.15
CA ARG A 11 -10.82 -11.31 -3.17
C ARG A 11 -11.60 -10.36 -4.08
N ALA A 12 -11.85 -9.16 -3.60
CA ALA A 12 -12.42 -8.05 -4.36
C ALA A 12 -11.76 -6.72 -3.96
N ILE A 13 -12.00 -5.68 -4.74
CA ILE A 13 -11.67 -4.31 -4.37
C ILE A 13 -12.94 -3.46 -4.28
N ALA A 14 -12.93 -2.44 -3.43
CA ALA A 14 -14.07 -1.55 -3.27
C ALA A 14 -13.69 -0.08 -3.11
N LYS A 15 -14.48 0.80 -3.71
CA LYS A 15 -14.52 2.22 -3.35
C LYS A 15 -15.26 2.35 -2.03
N VAL A 16 -14.69 3.06 -1.07
CA VAL A 16 -15.34 3.29 0.23
C VAL A 16 -15.84 4.73 0.25
N GLU A 17 -17.13 4.92 0.51
CA GLU A 17 -17.75 6.23 0.76
C GLU A 17 -18.52 6.16 2.08
N GLY A 18 -18.08 6.96 3.06
CA GLY A 18 -18.60 6.85 4.43
C GLY A 18 -18.38 5.45 5.00
N ASN A 19 -19.47 4.79 5.42
CA ASN A 19 -19.43 3.44 5.95
C ASN A 19 -19.84 2.37 4.90
N MET A 20 -19.91 2.73 3.63
CA MET A 20 -20.30 1.81 2.56
C MET A 20 -19.11 1.51 1.66
N ALA A 21 -18.90 0.23 1.36
CA ALA A 21 -17.94 -0.26 0.39
C ALA A 21 -18.69 -0.77 -0.85
N TYR A 22 -18.33 -0.18 -2.00
CA TYR A 22 -18.88 -0.45 -3.33
C TYR A 22 -17.87 -1.28 -4.13
N PRO A 23 -18.08 -2.60 -4.29
CA PRO A 23 -17.16 -3.46 -5.01
C PRO A 23 -17.05 -3.06 -6.48
N VAL A 24 -15.84 -3.05 -7.02
CA VAL A 24 -15.58 -2.73 -8.43
C VAL A 24 -15.68 -3.99 -9.27
N LYS A 25 -16.34 -3.91 -10.43
CA LYS A 25 -16.53 -5.04 -11.34
C LYS A 25 -15.24 -5.50 -11.99
N ASP A 26 -15.23 -6.78 -12.37
CA ASP A 26 -14.22 -7.42 -13.23
C ASP A 26 -12.76 -7.28 -12.78
N ILE A 27 -12.53 -6.99 -11.49
CA ILE A 27 -11.18 -6.78 -10.97
C ILE A 27 -11.07 -7.20 -9.50
N GLN A 28 -9.98 -7.89 -9.17
CA GLN A 28 -9.82 -8.54 -7.88
C GLN A 28 -8.69 -7.96 -7.03
N SER A 29 -7.78 -7.16 -7.60
CA SER A 29 -6.71 -6.52 -6.85
C SER A 29 -6.47 -5.08 -7.28
N VAL A 30 -6.02 -4.25 -6.34
CA VAL A 30 -5.58 -2.87 -6.58
C VAL A 30 -4.37 -2.84 -7.50
N ARG A 31 -3.51 -3.87 -7.44
CA ARG A 31 -2.40 -4.04 -8.39
C ARG A 31 -2.93 -4.18 -9.82
N ASP A 32 -3.90 -5.05 -10.04
CA ASP A 32 -4.45 -5.26 -11.39
C ASP A 32 -5.21 -4.02 -11.87
N LEU A 33 -5.89 -3.31 -10.97
CA LEU A 33 -6.51 -2.02 -11.26
C LEU A 33 -5.47 -1.00 -11.75
N ALA A 34 -4.36 -0.88 -11.02
CA ALA A 34 -3.28 0.03 -11.39
C ALA A 34 -2.65 -0.33 -12.74
N LEU A 35 -2.37 -1.62 -12.97
CA LEU A 35 -1.82 -2.09 -14.24
C LEU A 35 -2.79 -1.86 -15.41
N LEU A 36 -4.08 -2.05 -15.19
CA LEU A 36 -5.11 -1.80 -16.19
C LEU A 36 -5.22 -0.29 -16.51
N ALA A 37 -5.23 0.57 -15.49
CA ALA A 37 -5.25 2.02 -15.66
C ALA A 37 -4.01 2.52 -16.42
N ILE A 38 -2.81 2.01 -16.09
CA ILE A 38 -1.56 2.31 -16.80
C ILE A 38 -1.67 1.90 -18.27
N ARG A 39 -2.14 0.68 -18.55
CA ARG A 39 -2.31 0.18 -19.93
C ARG A 39 -3.27 1.05 -20.73
N ASN A 40 -4.35 1.50 -20.10
CA ASN A 40 -5.38 2.33 -20.71
C ASN A 40 -5.02 3.83 -20.73
N LYS A 41 -3.92 4.23 -20.07
CA LYS A 41 -3.46 5.63 -19.94
C LYS A 41 -4.51 6.55 -19.32
N VAL A 42 -5.23 6.05 -18.32
CA VAL A 42 -6.25 6.79 -17.56
C VAL A 42 -5.87 6.81 -16.08
N SER A 43 -6.51 7.68 -15.31
CA SER A 43 -6.35 7.67 -13.84
C SER A 43 -7.00 6.43 -13.21
N LEU A 44 -6.64 6.13 -11.96
CA LEU A 44 -7.28 5.05 -11.20
C LEU A 44 -8.78 5.30 -11.04
N GLU A 45 -9.17 6.55 -10.77
CA GLU A 45 -10.57 6.96 -10.63
C GLU A 45 -11.34 6.71 -11.93
N GLN A 46 -10.79 7.16 -13.07
CA GLN A 46 -11.39 6.91 -14.38
C GLN A 46 -11.53 5.42 -14.68
N GLN A 47 -10.52 4.61 -14.32
CA GLN A 47 -10.57 3.17 -14.52
C GLN A 47 -11.63 2.48 -13.66
N VAL A 48 -11.80 2.91 -12.40
CA VAL A 48 -12.83 2.40 -11.49
C VAL A 48 -14.22 2.73 -12.00
N GLU A 49 -14.46 3.98 -12.40
CA GLU A 49 -15.75 4.42 -12.94
C GLU A 49 -16.07 3.72 -14.28
N ALA A 50 -15.05 3.43 -15.10
CA ALA A 50 -15.23 2.69 -16.35
C ALA A 50 -15.62 1.22 -16.14
N LEU A 51 -15.08 0.55 -15.11
CA LEU A 51 -15.50 -0.80 -14.72
C LEU A 51 -16.89 -0.78 -14.07
N GLY A 52 -17.18 0.28 -13.31
CA GLY A 52 -18.39 0.41 -12.52
C GLY A 52 -18.40 -0.51 -11.30
N PHE A 53 -19.55 -0.55 -10.64
CA PHE A 53 -19.71 -1.22 -9.35
C PHE A 53 -20.70 -2.39 -9.41
N GLU A 54 -20.47 -3.37 -8.54
CA GLU A 54 -21.46 -4.41 -8.23
C GLU A 54 -22.70 -3.82 -7.58
N SER A 55 -23.83 -4.50 -7.72
CA SER A 55 -25.08 -4.08 -7.07
C SER A 55 -25.06 -4.30 -5.57
N GLU A 56 -24.34 -5.33 -5.12
CA GLU A 56 -24.15 -5.64 -3.71
C GLU A 56 -23.15 -4.67 -3.07
N THR A 57 -23.51 -4.14 -1.90
CA THR A 57 -22.66 -3.26 -1.10
C THR A 57 -22.36 -3.88 0.26
N TYR A 58 -21.31 -3.38 0.90
CA TYR A 58 -20.78 -3.91 2.14
C TYR A 58 -20.70 -2.80 3.19
N ASP A 59 -21.01 -3.13 4.43
CA ASP A 59 -20.76 -2.26 5.58
C ASP A 59 -19.27 -2.28 5.91
N TYR A 60 -18.60 -1.13 5.78
CA TYR A 60 -17.15 -1.05 5.91
C TYR A 60 -16.66 -1.32 7.33
N SER A 61 -17.41 -0.84 8.34
CA SER A 61 -17.10 -1.10 9.75
C SER A 61 -17.17 -2.61 10.08
N SER A 62 -18.14 -3.32 9.51
CA SER A 62 -18.27 -4.76 9.65
C SER A 62 -17.10 -5.49 8.99
N LEU A 63 -16.70 -5.10 7.78
CA LEU A 63 -15.51 -5.66 7.12
C LEU A 63 -14.23 -5.52 7.96
N LEU A 64 -14.07 -4.38 8.65
CA LEU A 64 -12.95 -4.16 9.57
C LEU A 64 -13.06 -5.03 10.82
N ALA A 65 -14.24 -5.08 11.45
CA ALA A 65 -14.49 -5.88 12.65
C ALA A 65 -14.27 -7.38 12.39
N ASP A 66 -14.65 -7.85 11.20
CA ASP A 66 -14.51 -9.25 10.76
C ASP A 66 -13.10 -9.57 10.21
N LEU A 67 -12.18 -8.60 10.23
CA LEU A 67 -10.82 -8.73 9.69
C LEU A 67 -10.79 -9.16 8.20
N LYS A 68 -11.78 -8.71 7.44
CA LYS A 68 -11.93 -9.02 6.00
C LYS A 68 -11.21 -8.03 5.09
N VAL A 69 -10.74 -6.91 5.62
CA VAL A 69 -9.93 -5.93 4.86
C VAL A 69 -8.50 -6.44 4.72
N LEU A 70 -8.05 -6.53 3.47
CA LEU A 70 -6.73 -7.01 3.08
C LEU A 70 -5.75 -5.83 2.95
N PRO A 71 -4.42 -6.08 2.88
CA PRO A 71 -3.44 -5.04 2.57
C PRO A 71 -3.84 -4.25 1.31
N PRO A 72 -3.60 -2.93 1.26
CA PRO A 72 -4.06 -2.10 0.14
C PRO A 72 -3.35 -2.44 -1.19
N LEU A 73 -2.18 -3.07 -1.11
CA LEU A 73 -1.42 -3.58 -2.25
C LEU A 73 -0.63 -4.80 -1.79
N ASP A 74 -0.59 -5.82 -2.64
CA ASP A 74 0.19 -7.04 -2.48
C ASP A 74 0.58 -7.61 -3.86
N HIS A 75 1.30 -8.72 -3.86
CA HIS A 75 1.72 -9.41 -5.08
C HIS A 75 1.46 -10.91 -4.95
N PRO A 76 0.97 -11.59 -6.02
CA PRO A 76 0.75 -13.05 -5.98
C PRO A 76 2.05 -13.83 -5.73
N ASP A 77 3.18 -13.29 -6.19
CA ASP A 77 4.52 -13.75 -5.81
C ASP A 77 5.07 -12.89 -4.66
N PRO A 78 5.24 -13.45 -3.44
CA PRO A 78 5.73 -12.73 -2.27
C PRO A 78 7.11 -12.09 -2.45
N THR A 79 7.95 -12.62 -3.35
CA THR A 79 9.31 -12.10 -3.56
C THR A 79 9.35 -10.74 -4.27
N HIS A 80 8.22 -10.34 -4.85
CA HIS A 80 8.07 -9.09 -5.62
C HIS A 80 7.37 -7.97 -4.82
N CYS A 81 7.05 -8.18 -3.55
CA CYS A 81 6.43 -7.18 -2.67
C CYS A 81 7.34 -6.90 -1.47
N LEU A 82 8.23 -5.90 -1.62
CA LEU A 82 9.15 -5.48 -0.57
C LEU A 82 8.62 -4.23 0.12
N ILE A 83 8.51 -4.27 1.45
CA ILE A 83 8.20 -3.12 2.28
C ILE A 83 9.50 -2.66 2.94
N SER A 84 9.98 -1.47 2.55
CA SER A 84 11.17 -0.85 3.15
C SER A 84 10.81 0.49 3.76
N GLY A 85 11.21 0.73 5.00
CA GLY A 85 11.12 2.04 5.65
C GLY A 85 12.47 2.75 5.63
N THR A 86 12.50 4.02 5.26
CA THR A 86 13.68 4.87 5.47
C THR A 86 13.47 5.66 6.76
N GLY A 87 14.20 5.29 7.81
CA GLY A 87 14.11 5.91 9.13
C GLY A 87 14.73 7.31 9.20
N LEU A 88 14.63 8.15 8.16
CA LEU A 88 15.31 9.45 8.06
C LEU A 88 14.36 10.66 8.15
N THR A 89 13.05 10.43 8.22
CA THR A 89 12.02 11.48 8.16
C THR A 89 11.61 12.01 9.53
N HIS A 90 12.08 11.41 10.63
CA HIS A 90 11.99 12.01 11.96
C HIS A 90 13.26 12.82 12.24
N LEU A 91 13.14 14.10 12.64
CA LEU A 91 14.30 14.98 12.90
C LEU A 91 15.33 14.37 13.86
N GLY A 92 14.89 13.55 14.82
CA GLY A 92 15.76 12.81 15.73
C GLY A 92 16.64 11.76 15.04
N SER A 93 16.17 11.18 13.94
CA SER A 93 16.87 10.10 13.22
C SER A 93 17.91 10.63 12.24
N ALA A 94 17.65 11.78 11.60
CA ALA A 94 18.63 12.50 10.80
C ALA A 94 19.78 13.02 11.68
N SER A 95 19.45 13.68 12.80
CA SER A 95 20.45 14.22 13.72
C SER A 95 21.32 13.16 14.42
N ALA A 96 20.79 11.95 14.67
CA ALA A 96 21.58 10.83 15.20
C ALA A 96 22.63 10.31 14.19
N ARG A 97 22.31 10.28 12.88
CA ARG A 97 23.29 9.92 11.84
C ARG A 97 24.32 11.03 11.63
N ASP A 98 23.91 12.29 11.64
CA ASP A 98 24.84 13.43 11.54
C ASP A 98 25.85 13.42 12.70
N LYS A 99 25.42 13.10 13.93
CA LYS A 99 26.31 12.99 15.08
C LYS A 99 27.34 11.86 14.96
N MET A 100 26.97 10.71 14.38
CA MET A 100 27.94 9.64 14.12
C MET A 100 28.96 10.01 13.03
N HIS A 101 28.58 10.80 12.02
CA HIS A 101 29.52 11.32 11.03
C HIS A 101 30.41 12.45 11.57
N GLN A 102 29.91 13.26 12.51
CA GLN A 102 30.68 14.31 13.18
C GLN A 102 31.71 13.76 14.19
N GLN A 103 31.42 12.64 14.87
CA GLN A 103 32.36 12.01 15.80
C GLN A 103 33.61 11.45 15.12
N ASN A 104 33.54 11.10 13.83
CA ASN A 104 34.69 10.64 13.04
C ASN A 104 35.57 11.78 12.49
N LEU A 105 35.17 13.04 12.65
CA LEU A 105 35.97 14.22 12.27
C LEU A 105 36.84 14.74 13.41
N SER A 106 36.61 14.28 14.65
CA SER A 106 37.34 14.68 15.86
C SER A 106 38.34 13.63 16.36
N ASP A 107 38.55 12.54 15.60
CA ASP A 107 39.50 11.49 15.97
C ASP A 107 40.55 11.32 14.86
N ASP A 108 41.65 12.06 14.96
CA ASP A 108 42.84 11.96 14.10
C ASP A 108 43.68 10.69 14.42
N SER A 109 43.02 9.59 14.81
CA SER A 109 43.70 8.40 15.34
C SER A 109 43.22 7.05 14.77
N SER A 110 42.67 7.00 13.56
CA SER A 110 42.60 5.73 12.83
C SER A 110 42.63 5.87 11.30
N VAL A 111 43.79 6.25 10.78
CA VAL A 111 44.15 5.98 9.38
C VAL A 111 45.20 4.85 9.34
N THR A 112 44.75 3.69 8.84
CA THR A 112 45.46 2.56 8.16
C THR A 112 46.33 1.50 8.88
N ASP A 113 46.01 0.25 8.47
CA ASP A 113 46.80 -1.00 8.33
C ASP A 113 47.48 -1.70 9.52
N THR A 114 46.94 -2.88 9.87
CA THR A 114 47.68 -4.16 9.97
C THR A 114 46.71 -5.33 9.73
#